data_AF-A0A0R3SB40-F1
#
_entry.id   AF-A0A0R3SB40-F1
#
_cell.length_a   1.000
_cell.length_b   1.000
_cell.length_c   1.000
_cell.angle_alpha   90.00
_cell.angle_beta   90.00
_cell.angle_gamma   90.00
#
_symmetry.space_group_name_H-M   'P 1'
#
loop_
_entity.id
_entity.type
_entity.pdbx_description
1 polymer ?
#
loop_
_entity_poly.entity_id
_entity_poly.type
_entity_poly.pdbx_seq_one_letter_code
_entity_poly.pdbx_strand_id
1 'polypeptide(L)'
;MLLLLLLISILFNFTSHAQLLEVHLDENAQFVDSQGRVLMFHGINSVFKKPPYYDMNDVSDKRLNLFRKWGFNVVRLGVLWHPTYPEGPGRLNESYLEAIEMQVEKFAQAGIYVILDMHQDSLSTMFGSYDAIPLWLLNSFSKPPWIFRYPWPRKNLPSGDWEGYTTYACQKAFQDIYDNQKLAWNYWGDFWEEVAKRFKDKTNVLGYELINEPFAGNIYTNPLRGIPGYAGKKNLAPVYDYLVFRIRHVDKRKFIFFEGVTWSVLDVLKPTGYSGPGFTRVPGAEDDPEEYRRSVFSYHYYCPFIQFVNTSQPYSAFRRTMCNKIIMPKMFSSVKKVAKSLKSGLFLTEFGICVPDGNPNSINTLECEAVMEGADVRLQSWTYWNGPQFFDEEGNPRNATVKSFSRVYPLSMVGIPIYLFFRVENGSALYAFSSTNLTSDFAKKGKPIASIFLPIEMHYPHGYRIEIDPKSIFYNVAKENDHLIELFGPLDGIIEGTIIMTSIHAL
;
A
#
# COMPACT_ATOMS: atom_id res chain seq x y z
N MET A 1 16.62 -7.45 66.78
CA MET A 1 17.15 -7.64 65.41
C MET A 1 15.97 -7.54 64.46
N LEU A 2 15.61 -6.31 64.07
CA LEU A 2 14.48 -6.01 63.17
C LEU A 2 14.95 -6.21 61.72
N LEU A 3 14.31 -7.10 60.98
CA LEU A 3 14.57 -7.26 59.55
C LEU A 3 13.63 -6.33 58.76
N LEU A 4 14.22 -5.37 58.06
CA LEU A 4 13.54 -4.41 57.19
C LEU A 4 13.25 -5.09 55.84
N LEU A 5 11.98 -5.34 55.51
CA LEU A 5 11.55 -5.78 54.18
C LEU A 5 11.39 -4.56 53.27
N LEU A 6 12.34 -4.37 52.35
CA LEU A 6 12.27 -3.37 51.29
C LEU A 6 11.36 -3.89 50.17
N LEU A 7 10.14 -3.39 50.09
CA LEU A 7 9.25 -3.56 48.95
C LEU A 7 9.73 -2.65 47.81
N ILE A 8 10.48 -3.22 46.86
CA ILE A 8 10.78 -2.55 45.59
C ILE A 8 9.51 -2.59 44.75
N SER A 9 8.78 -1.49 44.75
CA SER A 9 7.67 -1.26 43.81
C SER A 9 8.27 -0.95 42.44
N ILE A 10 8.31 -1.94 41.55
CA ILE A 10 8.63 -1.72 40.14
C ILE A 10 7.41 -1.03 39.53
N LEU A 11 7.46 0.30 39.45
CA LEU A 11 6.55 1.10 38.64
C LEU A 11 6.86 0.78 37.17
N PHE A 12 6.09 -0.14 36.58
CA PHE A 12 5.98 -0.22 35.13
C PHE A 12 5.28 1.06 34.66
N ASN A 13 6.07 2.03 34.18
CA ASN A 13 5.57 3.10 33.34
C ASN A 13 5.08 2.47 32.03
N PHE A 14 3.81 2.02 32.01
CA PHE A 14 3.09 1.87 30.76
C PHE A 14 2.91 3.27 30.20
N THR A 15 3.84 3.72 29.35
CA THR A 15 3.52 4.77 28.39
C THR A 15 2.40 4.21 27.54
N SER A 16 1.16 4.65 27.80
CA SER A 16 0.03 4.36 26.92
C SER A 16 0.35 5.02 25.59
N HIS A 17 1.01 4.29 24.70
CA HIS A 17 1.17 4.74 23.33
C HIS A 17 -0.25 4.87 22.80
N ALA A 18 -0.64 6.10 22.45
CA ALA A 18 -1.97 6.37 21.94
C ALA A 18 -2.20 5.45 20.74
N GLN A 19 -3.18 4.55 20.88
CA GLN A 19 -3.55 3.62 19.83
C GLN A 19 -3.90 4.42 18.56
N LEU A 20 -3.34 4.04 17.41
CA LEU A 20 -3.69 4.64 16.13
C LEU A 20 -5.21 4.60 15.93
N LEU A 21 -5.76 5.69 15.39
CA LEU A 21 -7.20 5.81 15.22
C LEU A 21 -7.67 4.94 14.06
N GLU A 22 -8.87 4.41 14.18
CA GLU A 22 -9.50 3.68 13.08
C GLU A 22 -9.77 4.62 11.90
N VAL A 23 -9.55 4.11 10.69
CA VAL A 23 -9.69 4.85 9.43
C VAL A 23 -10.92 4.36 8.67
N HIS A 24 -11.68 5.28 8.11
CA HIS A 24 -12.84 5.01 7.25
C HIS A 24 -12.78 5.90 6.01
N LEU A 25 -13.67 5.65 5.02
CA LEU A 25 -13.81 6.54 3.87
C LEU A 25 -14.91 7.57 4.13
N ASP A 26 -14.63 8.83 3.81
CA ASP A 26 -15.66 9.88 3.77
C ASP A 26 -16.53 9.78 2.50
N GLU A 27 -17.43 10.73 2.32
CA GLU A 27 -18.30 10.81 1.14
C GLU A 27 -17.54 11.06 -0.18
N ASN A 28 -16.31 11.57 -0.11
CA ASN A 28 -15.40 11.81 -1.24
C ASN A 28 -14.40 10.65 -1.43
N ALA A 29 -14.62 9.54 -0.73
CA ALA A 29 -13.73 8.38 -0.70
C ALA A 29 -12.28 8.70 -0.27
N GLN A 30 -12.12 9.74 0.57
CA GLN A 30 -10.85 10.05 1.24
C GLN A 30 -10.71 9.22 2.51
N PHE A 31 -9.48 8.83 2.84
CA PHE A 31 -9.18 8.17 4.10
C PHE A 31 -9.25 9.18 5.23
N VAL A 32 -10.16 8.98 6.18
CA VAL A 32 -10.36 9.85 7.33
C VAL A 32 -10.31 9.05 8.62
N ASP A 33 -9.71 9.62 9.66
CA ASP A 33 -9.75 9.03 10.99
C ASP A 33 -11.09 9.29 11.71
N SER A 34 -11.27 8.70 12.89
CA SER A 34 -12.46 8.88 13.72
C SER A 34 -12.74 10.33 14.18
N GLN A 35 -11.81 11.26 13.96
CA GLN A 35 -11.99 12.70 14.22
C GLN A 35 -12.32 13.50 12.95
N GLY A 36 -12.39 12.84 11.79
CA GLY A 36 -12.64 13.46 10.49
C GLY A 36 -11.40 14.09 9.86
N ARG A 37 -10.19 13.78 10.35
CA ARG A 37 -8.94 14.23 9.71
C ARG A 37 -8.66 13.35 8.50
N VAL A 38 -8.46 13.96 7.34
CA VAL A 38 -7.95 13.28 6.15
C VAL A 38 -6.51 12.85 6.40
N LEU A 39 -6.21 11.59 6.08
CA LEU A 39 -4.89 10.97 6.21
C LEU A 39 -4.27 10.73 4.82
N MET A 40 -2.96 10.93 4.72
CA MET A 40 -2.17 10.54 3.56
C MET A 40 -1.14 9.51 3.99
N PHE A 41 -0.96 8.46 3.20
CA PHE A 41 -0.09 7.34 3.57
C PHE A 41 1.07 7.19 2.60
N HIS A 42 2.29 7.31 3.10
CA HIS A 42 3.53 7.04 2.37
C HIS A 42 4.32 5.96 3.11
N GLY A 43 4.82 4.96 2.39
CA GLY A 43 5.49 3.85 3.05
C GLY A 43 6.05 2.79 2.13
N ILE A 44 6.14 1.57 2.66
CA ILE A 44 6.90 0.48 2.04
C ILE A 44 6.10 -0.81 1.96
N ASN A 45 6.50 -1.68 1.05
CA ASN A 45 6.15 -3.10 1.08
C ASN A 45 7.14 -3.86 1.98
N SER A 46 6.60 -4.68 2.88
CA SER A 46 7.33 -5.65 3.69
C SER A 46 6.77 -7.04 3.38
N VAL A 47 7.37 -7.71 2.41
CA VAL A 47 6.93 -9.02 1.93
C VAL A 47 8.14 -9.94 1.85
N PHE A 48 8.09 -11.05 2.57
CA PHE A 48 9.15 -12.06 2.58
C PHE A 48 8.66 -13.34 1.90
N LYS A 49 9.20 -13.60 0.71
CA LYS A 49 8.75 -14.67 -0.20
C LYS A 49 9.38 -16.05 0.11
N LYS A 50 10.06 -16.19 1.23
CA LYS A 50 10.76 -17.43 1.65
C LYS A 50 10.57 -17.65 3.13
N PRO A 51 10.65 -18.90 3.64
CA PRO A 51 10.65 -19.17 5.07
C PRO A 51 11.64 -18.25 5.82
N PRO A 52 11.23 -17.65 6.95
CA PRO A 52 10.00 -17.92 7.70
C PRO A 52 8.76 -17.14 7.23
N TYR A 53 8.82 -16.48 6.07
CA TYR A 53 7.74 -15.69 5.42
C TYR A 53 7.37 -14.38 6.12
N TYR A 54 8.30 -13.87 6.94
CA TYR A 54 8.28 -12.54 7.54
C TYR A 54 9.72 -12.07 7.78
N ASP A 55 9.94 -10.76 8.00
CA ASP A 55 11.24 -10.20 8.36
C ASP A 55 11.19 -9.47 9.71
N MET A 56 11.76 -10.09 10.74
CA MET A 56 11.87 -9.49 12.08
C MET A 56 12.71 -8.22 12.10
N ASN A 57 13.58 -8.02 11.11
CA ASN A 57 14.42 -6.82 11.07
C ASN A 57 13.59 -5.57 10.80
N ASP A 58 12.54 -5.65 9.97
CA ASP A 58 11.63 -4.53 9.66
C ASP A 58 10.92 -3.98 10.90
N VAL A 59 10.75 -4.82 11.91
CA VAL A 59 10.15 -4.47 13.20
C VAL A 59 11.17 -4.43 14.35
N SER A 60 12.45 -4.29 14.03
CA SER A 60 13.45 -3.91 15.03
C SER A 60 13.28 -2.45 15.45
N ASP A 61 13.54 -2.12 16.71
CA ASP A 61 13.41 -0.76 17.22
C ASP A 61 14.26 0.23 16.40
N LYS A 62 15.43 -0.21 15.92
CA LYS A 62 16.29 0.54 15.01
C LYS A 62 15.57 0.89 13.70
N ARG A 63 15.02 -0.10 12.98
CA ARG A 63 14.34 0.15 11.69
C ARG A 63 13.04 0.94 11.88
N LEU A 64 12.25 0.66 12.91
CA LEU A 64 11.03 1.40 13.20
C LEU A 64 11.30 2.88 13.50
N ASN A 65 12.35 3.18 14.27
CA ASN A 65 12.77 4.57 14.50
C ASN A 65 13.21 5.25 13.21
N LEU A 66 13.92 4.54 12.33
CA LEU A 66 14.32 5.07 11.02
C LEU A 66 13.10 5.32 10.12
N PHE A 67 12.16 4.40 10.02
CA PHE A 67 10.93 4.59 9.25
C PHE A 67 10.15 5.83 9.71
N ARG A 68 10.03 6.06 11.03
CA ARG A 68 9.44 7.28 11.57
C ARG A 68 10.20 8.54 11.16
N LYS A 69 11.54 8.52 11.24
CA LYS A 69 12.41 9.64 10.80
C LYS A 69 12.39 9.87 9.29
N TRP A 70 11.99 8.87 8.50
CA TRP A 70 11.80 8.98 7.06
C TRP A 70 10.37 9.35 6.68
N GLY A 71 9.49 9.45 7.67
CA GLY A 71 8.10 9.85 7.49
C GLY A 71 7.21 8.73 6.98
N PHE A 72 7.65 7.47 7.03
CA PHE A 72 6.78 6.36 6.65
C PHE A 72 5.74 6.11 7.72
N ASN A 73 4.47 6.06 7.31
CA ASN A 73 3.32 5.87 8.21
C ASN A 73 2.42 4.70 7.78
N VAL A 74 2.80 3.94 6.76
CA VAL A 74 2.10 2.74 6.31
C VAL A 74 3.09 1.65 5.89
N VAL A 75 2.71 0.39 6.07
CA VAL A 75 3.38 -0.76 5.49
C VAL A 75 2.35 -1.66 4.81
N ARG A 76 2.66 -2.11 3.59
CA ARG A 76 1.96 -3.21 2.94
C ARG A 76 2.67 -4.50 3.35
N LEU A 77 2.09 -5.22 4.31
CA LEU A 77 2.66 -6.39 4.96
C LEU A 77 2.10 -7.66 4.32
N GLY A 78 2.99 -8.51 3.81
CA GLY A 78 2.61 -9.79 3.23
C GLY A 78 2.08 -10.77 4.27
N VAL A 79 0.85 -11.25 4.06
CA VAL A 79 0.26 -12.39 4.77
C VAL A 79 -0.10 -13.47 3.74
N LEU A 80 0.69 -14.54 3.68
CA LEU A 80 0.61 -15.51 2.59
C LEU A 80 -0.33 -16.66 2.95
N TRP A 81 -1.04 -17.19 1.95
CA TRP A 81 -1.98 -18.30 2.15
C TRP A 81 -1.27 -19.61 2.50
N HIS A 82 -0.21 -19.99 1.77
CA HIS A 82 0.53 -21.21 2.04
C HIS A 82 1.12 -21.26 3.46
N PRO A 83 1.85 -20.25 3.97
CA PRO A 83 2.35 -20.27 5.34
C PRO A 83 1.25 -20.30 6.41
N THR A 84 0.04 -19.80 6.11
CA THR A 84 -1.12 -19.87 7.01
C THR A 84 -1.70 -21.28 7.09
N TYR A 85 -1.82 -21.98 5.95
CA TYR A 85 -2.31 -23.37 5.88
C TYR A 85 -1.32 -24.27 5.14
N PRO A 86 -0.12 -24.53 5.70
CA PRO A 86 0.95 -25.21 4.99
C PRO A 86 0.62 -26.68 4.75
N GLU A 87 -0.06 -27.33 5.70
CA GLU A 87 -0.38 -28.76 5.65
C GLU A 87 -1.73 -29.09 5.01
N GLY A 88 -2.66 -28.15 4.96
CA GLY A 88 -4.01 -28.40 4.45
C GLY A 88 -5.09 -27.54 5.09
N PRO A 89 -6.34 -27.67 4.61
CA PRO A 89 -7.51 -27.03 5.19
C PRO A 89 -7.67 -27.39 6.67
N GLY A 90 -7.99 -26.39 7.51
CA GLY A 90 -8.19 -26.56 8.95
C GLY A 90 -6.92 -26.87 9.76
N ARG A 91 -5.74 -26.89 9.12
CA ARG A 91 -4.44 -27.06 9.79
C ARG A 91 -3.68 -25.75 9.80
N LEU A 92 -4.11 -24.89 10.71
CA LEU A 92 -3.59 -23.54 10.86
C LEU A 92 -2.16 -23.56 11.41
N ASN A 93 -1.29 -22.74 10.83
CA ASN A 93 0.04 -22.49 11.37
C ASN A 93 0.00 -21.28 12.31
N GLU A 94 -0.33 -21.54 13.58
CA GLU A 94 -0.44 -20.48 14.60
C GLU A 94 0.87 -19.70 14.76
N SER A 95 2.03 -20.37 14.77
CA SER A 95 3.32 -19.69 14.95
C SER A 95 3.63 -18.68 13.85
N TYR A 96 3.18 -18.92 12.61
CA TYR A 96 3.28 -17.94 11.53
C TYR A 96 2.37 -16.73 11.79
N LEU A 97 1.10 -16.97 12.13
CA LEU A 97 0.15 -15.88 12.39
C LEU A 97 0.52 -15.05 13.63
N GLU A 98 1.06 -15.68 14.68
CA GLU A 98 1.61 -14.99 15.85
C GLU A 98 2.79 -14.07 15.47
N ALA A 99 3.66 -14.50 14.54
CA ALA A 99 4.75 -13.67 14.04
C ALA A 99 4.23 -12.49 13.21
N ILE A 100 3.20 -12.69 12.37
CA ILE A 100 2.53 -11.58 11.66
C ILE A 100 1.86 -10.62 12.64
N GLU A 101 1.16 -11.14 13.66
CA GLU A 101 0.51 -10.32 14.67
C GLU A 101 1.50 -9.47 15.46
N MET A 102 2.63 -10.05 15.87
CA MET A 102 3.70 -9.30 16.53
C MET A 102 4.24 -8.17 15.63
N GLN A 103 4.40 -8.40 14.32
CA GLN A 103 4.82 -7.34 13.41
C GLN A 103 3.77 -6.22 13.35
N VAL A 104 2.49 -6.56 13.22
CA VAL A 104 1.38 -5.60 13.22
C VAL A 104 1.38 -4.74 14.50
N GLU A 105 1.61 -5.35 15.66
CA GLU A 105 1.69 -4.65 16.94
C GLU A 105 2.87 -3.70 17.02
N LYS A 106 4.05 -4.12 16.54
CA LYS A 106 5.24 -3.28 16.51
C LYS A 106 5.12 -2.11 15.55
N PHE A 107 4.49 -2.30 14.38
CA PHE A 107 4.14 -1.19 13.51
C PHE A 107 3.16 -0.23 14.19
N ALA A 108 2.16 -0.74 14.92
CA ALA A 108 1.25 0.11 15.68
C ALA A 108 1.99 0.98 16.72
N GLN A 109 2.92 0.41 17.47
CA GLN A 109 3.75 1.13 18.45
C GLN A 109 4.60 2.22 17.78
N ALA A 110 5.04 1.99 16.55
CA ALA A 110 5.77 2.97 15.77
C ALA A 110 4.87 4.04 15.12
N GLY A 111 3.55 3.94 15.20
CA GLY A 111 2.61 4.85 14.53
C GLY A 111 2.46 4.56 13.04
N ILE A 112 2.68 3.31 12.62
CA ILE A 112 2.61 2.83 11.24
C ILE A 112 1.36 1.96 11.05
N TYR A 113 0.55 2.33 10.06
CA TYR A 113 -0.62 1.56 9.63
C TYR A 113 -0.21 0.35 8.77
N VAL A 114 -1.07 -0.66 8.69
CA VAL A 114 -0.78 -1.91 7.98
C VAL A 114 -1.88 -2.21 6.96
N ILE A 115 -1.50 -2.49 5.72
CA ILE A 115 -2.33 -3.18 4.72
C ILE A 115 -1.87 -4.64 4.71
N LEU A 116 -2.79 -5.58 4.96
CA LEU A 116 -2.48 -7.01 4.94
C LEU A 116 -2.71 -7.56 3.54
N ASP A 117 -1.64 -7.98 2.89
CA ASP A 117 -1.62 -8.37 1.48
C ASP A 117 -1.46 -9.88 1.30
N MET A 118 -2.43 -10.52 0.65
CA MET A 118 -2.28 -11.90 0.18
C MET A 118 -1.36 -11.94 -1.03
N HIS A 119 -0.06 -11.94 -0.72
CA HIS A 119 0.96 -11.82 -1.74
C HIS A 119 1.15 -13.14 -2.50
N GLN A 120 1.26 -13.05 -3.83
CA GLN A 120 1.64 -14.16 -4.69
C GLN A 120 2.37 -13.65 -5.93
N ASP A 121 3.29 -14.46 -6.43
CA ASP A 121 3.83 -14.33 -7.78
C ASP A 121 3.86 -15.70 -8.44
N SER A 122 3.24 -15.83 -9.61
CA SER A 122 3.15 -17.10 -10.33
C SER A 122 2.68 -18.27 -9.44
N LEU A 123 1.86 -18.01 -8.42
CA LEU A 123 1.23 -18.95 -7.48
C LEU A 123 2.15 -19.78 -6.57
N SER A 124 3.19 -20.43 -7.07
CA SER A 124 3.93 -21.47 -6.32
C SER A 124 5.31 -21.79 -6.90
N THR A 125 6.16 -22.45 -6.09
CA THR A 125 7.36 -23.16 -6.57
C THR A 125 7.05 -24.13 -7.72
N MET A 126 5.81 -24.66 -7.81
CA MET A 126 5.35 -25.49 -8.93
C MET A 126 5.50 -24.81 -10.30
N PHE A 127 5.56 -23.48 -10.32
CA PHE A 127 5.71 -22.66 -11.52
C PHE A 127 6.96 -21.78 -11.53
N GLY A 128 7.95 -22.09 -10.68
CA GLY A 128 9.27 -21.45 -10.68
C GLY A 128 9.41 -20.20 -9.79
N SER A 129 8.46 -19.96 -8.88
CA SER A 129 8.53 -18.90 -7.87
C SER A 129 8.63 -19.50 -6.45
N TYR A 130 7.84 -19.02 -5.48
CA TYR A 130 7.74 -19.51 -4.10
C TYR A 130 6.31 -19.94 -3.79
N ASP A 131 6.11 -20.75 -2.74
CA ASP A 131 4.78 -21.23 -2.36
C ASP A 131 3.97 -20.12 -1.69
N ALA A 132 3.21 -19.38 -2.50
CA ALA A 132 2.21 -18.41 -2.07
C ALA A 132 0.83 -19.07 -1.90
N ILE A 133 0.43 -19.84 -2.92
CA ILE A 133 -0.74 -20.70 -2.90
C ILE A 133 -0.32 -22.10 -2.45
N PRO A 134 -1.04 -22.74 -1.52
CA PRO A 134 -0.62 -24.02 -0.98
C PRO A 134 -0.51 -25.13 -2.05
N LEU A 135 0.62 -25.86 -2.02
CA LEU A 135 0.88 -26.98 -2.92
C LEU A 135 -0.20 -28.07 -2.86
N TRP A 136 -0.80 -28.32 -1.69
CA TRP A 136 -1.88 -29.31 -1.56
C TRP A 136 -3.11 -28.97 -2.40
N LEU A 137 -3.41 -27.68 -2.58
CA LEU A 137 -4.51 -27.22 -3.43
C LEU A 137 -4.13 -27.37 -4.90
N LEU A 138 -2.97 -26.83 -5.28
CA LEU A 138 -2.50 -26.86 -6.67
C LEU A 138 -2.33 -28.28 -7.20
N ASN A 139 -1.83 -29.21 -6.37
CA ASN A 139 -1.69 -30.63 -6.73
C ASN A 139 -3.04 -31.36 -6.85
N SER A 140 -4.12 -30.81 -6.28
CA SER A 140 -5.46 -31.41 -6.38
C SER A 140 -6.15 -31.11 -7.72
N PHE A 141 -5.68 -30.11 -8.45
CA PHE A 141 -6.22 -29.74 -9.75
C PHE A 141 -5.86 -30.75 -10.85
N SER A 142 -6.63 -30.73 -11.93
CA SER A 142 -6.35 -31.57 -13.09
C SER A 142 -5.05 -31.12 -13.76
N LYS A 143 -4.19 -32.09 -14.09
CA LYS A 143 -2.93 -31.80 -14.78
C LYS A 143 -3.20 -31.24 -16.18
N PRO A 144 -2.31 -30.35 -16.70
CA PRO A 144 -2.36 -29.94 -18.10
C PRO A 144 -2.34 -31.15 -19.06
N PRO A 145 -2.97 -31.05 -20.24
CA PRO A 145 -2.80 -32.03 -21.30
C PRO A 145 -1.32 -32.24 -21.62
N TRP A 146 -0.92 -33.47 -22.01
CA TRP A 146 0.49 -33.82 -22.21
C TRP A 146 1.24 -32.88 -23.19
N ILE A 147 0.55 -32.42 -24.23
CA ILE A 147 1.08 -31.47 -25.23
C ILE A 147 1.37 -30.07 -24.66
N PHE A 148 0.74 -29.71 -23.54
CA PHE A 148 0.90 -28.43 -22.83
C PHE A 148 1.48 -28.62 -21.43
N ARG A 149 2.21 -29.73 -21.22
CA ARG A 149 2.89 -29.98 -19.94
C ARG A 149 3.86 -28.86 -19.62
N TYR A 150 3.96 -28.53 -18.33
CA TYR A 150 4.94 -27.57 -17.84
C TYR A 150 6.36 -27.94 -18.30
N PRO A 151 7.18 -26.98 -18.79
CA PRO A 151 6.99 -25.53 -18.77
C PRO A 151 6.41 -24.92 -20.07
N TRP A 152 5.64 -25.67 -20.88
CA TRP A 152 5.11 -25.16 -22.16
C TRP A 152 4.39 -23.79 -22.01
N PRO A 153 4.59 -22.84 -22.93
CA PRO A 153 5.33 -22.93 -24.20
C PRO A 153 6.84 -22.67 -24.08
N ARG A 154 7.36 -22.47 -22.87
CA ARG A 154 8.79 -22.25 -22.66
C ARG A 154 9.57 -23.55 -22.91
N LYS A 155 10.83 -23.38 -23.35
CA LYS A 155 11.79 -24.48 -23.48
C LYS A 155 12.49 -24.79 -22.17
N ASN A 156 12.82 -23.74 -21.40
CA ASN A 156 13.48 -23.84 -20.11
C ASN A 156 12.47 -23.64 -18.98
N LEU A 157 12.77 -24.22 -17.83
CA LEU A 157 12.02 -23.94 -16.61
C LEU A 157 12.08 -22.43 -16.32
N PRO A 158 10.94 -21.80 -15.96
CA PRO A 158 10.91 -20.49 -15.34
C PRO A 158 11.94 -20.36 -14.21
N SER A 159 12.67 -19.26 -14.24
CA SER A 159 13.55 -18.79 -13.17
C SER A 159 13.08 -17.41 -12.73
N GLY A 160 12.36 -17.34 -11.60
CA GLY A 160 11.91 -16.10 -10.99
C GLY A 160 10.39 -15.88 -11.05
N ASP A 161 9.96 -14.80 -10.42
CA ASP A 161 8.57 -14.55 -10.01
C ASP A 161 7.59 -14.30 -11.17
N TRP A 162 8.05 -13.79 -12.31
CA TRP A 162 7.18 -13.40 -13.42
C TRP A 162 7.08 -14.45 -14.54
N GLU A 163 8.07 -15.32 -14.66
CA GLU A 163 8.21 -16.20 -15.81
C GLU A 163 7.15 -17.29 -15.85
N GLY A 164 6.68 -17.72 -14.67
CA GLY A 164 5.64 -18.72 -14.49
C GLY A 164 4.32 -18.33 -15.14
N TYR A 165 3.92 -17.05 -15.07
CA TYR A 165 2.70 -16.50 -15.69
C TYR A 165 2.59 -16.79 -17.20
N THR A 166 3.73 -16.96 -17.88
CA THR A 166 3.77 -17.24 -19.32
C THR A 166 3.53 -18.71 -19.66
N THR A 167 3.43 -19.61 -18.66
CA THR A 167 3.24 -21.05 -18.89
C THR A 167 1.77 -21.43 -18.88
N TYR A 168 1.38 -22.40 -19.71
CA TYR A 168 0.00 -22.92 -19.72
C TYR A 168 -0.40 -23.51 -18.37
N ALA A 169 0.52 -24.19 -17.69
CA ALA A 169 0.24 -24.84 -16.42
C ALA A 169 -0.11 -23.83 -15.32
N CYS A 170 0.65 -22.73 -15.21
CA CYS A 170 0.35 -21.66 -14.24
C CYS A 170 -0.98 -20.98 -14.56
N GLN A 171 -1.20 -20.62 -15.81
CA GLN A 171 -2.45 -19.97 -16.21
C GLN A 171 -3.68 -20.87 -16.05
N LYS A 172 -3.53 -22.19 -16.27
CA LYS A 172 -4.56 -23.17 -15.96
C LYS A 172 -4.87 -23.20 -14.46
N ALA A 173 -3.87 -23.18 -13.59
CA ALA A 173 -4.10 -23.16 -12.16
C ALA A 173 -4.84 -21.88 -11.71
N PHE A 174 -4.48 -20.70 -12.25
CA PHE A 174 -5.29 -19.49 -12.05
C PHE A 174 -6.74 -19.69 -12.47
N GLN A 175 -6.97 -20.26 -13.66
CA GLN A 175 -8.34 -20.51 -14.12
C GLN A 175 -9.08 -21.51 -13.24
N ASP A 176 -8.43 -22.58 -12.78
CA ASP A 176 -9.03 -23.57 -11.88
C ASP A 176 -9.43 -22.93 -10.54
N ILE A 177 -8.61 -22.00 -10.01
CA ILE A 177 -8.96 -21.20 -8.83
C ILE A 177 -10.19 -20.33 -9.11
N TYR A 178 -10.21 -19.60 -10.22
CA TYR A 178 -11.34 -18.73 -10.58
C TYR A 178 -12.63 -19.50 -10.89
N ASP A 179 -12.53 -20.71 -11.44
CA ASP A 179 -13.67 -21.59 -11.72
C ASP A 179 -14.12 -22.38 -10.47
N ASN A 180 -13.58 -22.06 -9.29
CA ASN A 180 -13.84 -22.73 -8.02
C ASN A 180 -13.63 -24.25 -8.08
N GLN A 181 -12.65 -24.71 -8.85
CA GLN A 181 -12.32 -26.13 -8.90
C GLN A 181 -11.84 -26.60 -7.53
N LYS A 182 -12.25 -27.81 -7.14
CA LYS A 182 -11.84 -28.45 -5.88
C LYS A 182 -12.07 -27.57 -4.64
N LEU A 183 -13.12 -26.74 -4.64
CA LEU A 183 -13.46 -25.84 -3.53
C LEU A 183 -12.42 -24.74 -3.28
N ALA A 184 -11.68 -24.31 -4.31
CA ALA A 184 -10.65 -23.29 -4.19
C ALA A 184 -11.16 -22.00 -3.51
N TRP A 185 -12.39 -21.56 -3.81
CA TRP A 185 -12.97 -20.38 -3.18
C TRP A 185 -13.22 -20.60 -1.69
N ASN A 186 -13.70 -21.78 -1.28
CA ASN A 186 -13.92 -22.09 0.14
C ASN A 186 -12.62 -21.97 0.93
N TYR A 187 -11.54 -22.57 0.44
CA TYR A 187 -10.25 -22.54 1.12
C TYR A 187 -9.59 -21.17 1.11
N TRP A 188 -9.76 -20.39 0.05
CA TRP A 188 -9.30 -19.01 -0.01
C TRP A 188 -10.10 -18.13 0.97
N GLY A 189 -11.41 -18.40 1.08
CA GLY A 189 -12.27 -17.81 2.09
C GLY A 189 -11.87 -18.20 3.52
N ASP A 190 -11.48 -19.45 3.76
CA ASP A 190 -11.01 -19.91 5.09
C ASP A 190 -9.72 -19.19 5.52
N PHE A 191 -8.82 -18.92 4.56
CA PHE A 191 -7.65 -18.06 4.77
C PHE A 191 -8.06 -16.64 5.16
N TRP A 192 -8.89 -15.99 4.35
CA TRP A 192 -9.28 -14.61 4.63
C TRP A 192 -10.13 -14.46 5.89
N GLU A 193 -10.97 -15.43 6.20
CA GLU A 193 -11.78 -15.44 7.41
C GLU A 193 -10.89 -15.56 8.66
N GLU A 194 -9.84 -16.37 8.63
CA GLU A 194 -8.89 -16.48 9.75
C GLU A 194 -8.08 -15.19 9.94
N VAL A 195 -7.51 -14.64 8.86
CA VAL A 195 -6.80 -13.35 8.91
C VAL A 195 -7.73 -12.25 9.42
N ALA A 196 -8.97 -12.17 8.92
CA ALA A 196 -9.91 -11.16 9.37
C ALA A 196 -10.31 -11.33 10.85
N LYS A 197 -10.59 -12.56 11.30
CA LYS A 197 -10.87 -12.86 12.72
C LYS A 197 -9.76 -12.36 13.64
N ARG A 198 -8.50 -12.59 13.25
CA ARG A 198 -7.31 -12.22 14.02
C ARG A 198 -7.12 -10.71 14.12
N PHE A 199 -7.35 -9.98 13.03
CA PHE A 199 -6.92 -8.58 12.90
C PHE A 199 -8.03 -7.52 12.99
N LYS A 200 -9.30 -7.91 13.04
CA LYS A 200 -10.46 -6.98 13.04
C LYS A 200 -10.44 -5.92 14.15
N ASP A 201 -9.81 -6.22 15.29
CA ASP A 201 -9.76 -5.34 16.47
C ASP A 201 -8.47 -4.50 16.53
N LYS A 202 -7.49 -4.74 15.64
CA LYS A 202 -6.25 -3.95 15.56
C LYS A 202 -6.53 -2.68 14.75
N THR A 203 -6.60 -1.52 15.39
CA THR A 203 -6.98 -0.27 14.72
C THR A 203 -5.97 0.22 13.67
N ASN A 204 -4.70 -0.15 13.79
CA ASN A 204 -3.67 0.19 12.80
C ASN A 204 -3.76 -0.66 11.51
N VAL A 205 -4.49 -1.77 11.51
CA VAL A 205 -4.78 -2.50 10.28
C VAL A 205 -5.83 -1.73 9.50
N LEU A 206 -5.47 -1.23 8.31
CA LEU A 206 -6.37 -0.52 7.40
C LEU A 206 -7.34 -1.50 6.75
N GLY A 207 -6.84 -2.65 6.31
CA GLY A 207 -7.65 -3.60 5.57
C GLY A 207 -6.89 -4.78 4.99
N TYR A 208 -7.61 -5.50 4.13
CA TYR A 208 -7.24 -6.76 3.53
C TYR A 208 -7.16 -6.60 2.01
N GLU A 209 -5.98 -6.80 1.43
CA GLU A 209 -5.78 -6.81 -0.01
C GLU A 209 -5.92 -8.22 -0.57
N LEU A 210 -7.03 -8.45 -1.27
CA LEU A 210 -7.57 -9.79 -1.56
C LEU A 210 -6.57 -10.74 -2.23
N ILE A 211 -5.73 -10.20 -3.12
CA ILE A 211 -4.63 -10.88 -3.82
C ILE A 211 -3.75 -9.86 -4.53
N ASN A 212 -2.44 -10.05 -4.42
CA ASN A 212 -1.43 -9.33 -5.19
C ASN A 212 -1.46 -9.73 -6.68
N GLU A 213 -1.48 -8.74 -7.57
CA GLU A 213 -1.25 -8.92 -9.01
C GLU A 213 -2.02 -10.09 -9.64
N PRO A 214 -3.36 -10.13 -9.52
CA PRO A 214 -4.16 -11.23 -10.04
C PRO A 214 -3.95 -11.39 -11.55
N PHE A 215 -3.53 -12.59 -11.99
CA PHE A 215 -3.41 -12.86 -13.42
C PHE A 215 -4.78 -13.10 -14.06
N ALA A 216 -4.90 -12.89 -15.37
CA ALA A 216 -6.18 -12.91 -16.06
C ALA A 216 -6.86 -14.29 -16.20
N GLY A 217 -6.20 -15.38 -15.81
CA GLY A 217 -6.64 -16.76 -16.02
C GLY A 217 -5.97 -17.40 -17.25
N ASN A 218 -6.62 -18.40 -17.85
CA ASN A 218 -6.02 -19.18 -18.95
C ASN A 218 -6.31 -18.59 -20.33
N ILE A 219 -5.38 -17.78 -20.85
CA ILE A 219 -5.52 -17.12 -22.16
C ILE A 219 -5.35 -18.10 -23.34
N TYR A 220 -4.65 -19.22 -23.14
CA TYR A 220 -4.47 -20.26 -24.16
C TYR A 220 -5.79 -20.98 -24.50
N THR A 221 -6.68 -21.12 -23.52
CA THR A 221 -8.00 -21.75 -23.73
C THR A 221 -9.08 -20.73 -24.09
N ASN A 222 -8.92 -19.46 -23.70
CA ASN A 222 -9.80 -18.36 -24.10
C ASN A 222 -9.00 -17.05 -24.21
N PRO A 223 -8.63 -16.63 -25.42
CA PRO A 223 -7.84 -15.41 -25.64
C PRO A 223 -8.52 -14.13 -25.14
N LEU A 224 -9.86 -14.11 -25.00
CA LEU A 224 -10.58 -12.95 -24.47
C LEU A 224 -10.17 -12.61 -23.03
N ARG A 225 -9.65 -13.58 -22.28
CA ARG A 225 -9.10 -13.33 -20.93
C ARG A 225 -7.89 -12.38 -20.97
N GLY A 226 -7.17 -12.28 -22.08
CA GLY A 226 -6.11 -11.26 -22.22
C GLY A 226 -6.63 -9.81 -22.16
N ILE A 227 -7.94 -9.61 -22.35
CA ILE A 227 -8.60 -8.31 -22.22
C ILE A 227 -8.95 -8.08 -20.74
N PRO A 228 -8.37 -7.06 -20.08
CA PRO A 228 -8.60 -6.77 -18.67
C PRO A 228 -10.06 -6.74 -18.23
N GLY A 229 -10.90 -6.01 -18.98
CA GLY A 229 -12.31 -5.86 -18.62
C GLY A 229 -13.09 -7.17 -18.66
N TYR A 230 -12.68 -8.10 -19.54
CA TYR A 230 -13.28 -9.43 -19.61
C TYR A 230 -12.83 -10.28 -18.43
N ALA A 231 -11.51 -10.34 -18.16
CA ALA A 231 -10.97 -11.13 -17.05
C ALA A 231 -11.48 -10.63 -15.70
N GLY A 232 -11.49 -9.32 -15.48
CA GLY A 232 -12.02 -8.73 -14.26
C GLY A 232 -13.49 -9.06 -14.04
N LYS A 233 -14.32 -8.95 -15.08
CA LYS A 233 -15.75 -9.26 -14.98
C LYS A 233 -16.04 -10.76 -14.79
N LYS A 234 -15.28 -11.64 -15.45
CA LYS A 234 -15.59 -13.07 -15.52
C LYS A 234 -14.86 -13.91 -14.48
N ASN A 235 -13.64 -13.54 -14.14
CA ASN A 235 -12.80 -14.26 -13.20
C ASN A 235 -12.71 -13.55 -11.85
N LEU A 236 -12.37 -12.25 -11.81
CA LEU A 236 -12.05 -11.57 -10.54
C LEU A 236 -13.29 -11.15 -9.75
N ALA A 237 -14.28 -10.50 -10.37
CA ALA A 237 -15.44 -9.97 -9.66
C ALA A 237 -16.21 -11.05 -8.87
N PRO A 238 -16.54 -12.23 -9.45
CA PRO A 238 -17.28 -13.26 -8.71
C PRO A 238 -16.53 -13.84 -7.52
N VAL A 239 -15.21 -14.10 -7.67
CA VAL A 239 -14.42 -14.62 -6.55
C VAL A 239 -14.23 -13.54 -5.49
N TYR A 240 -14.04 -12.27 -5.87
CA TYR A 240 -13.92 -11.20 -4.90
C TYR A 240 -15.22 -10.95 -4.14
N ASP A 241 -16.38 -11.00 -4.80
CA ASP A 241 -17.68 -10.95 -4.10
C ASP A 241 -17.78 -12.07 -3.06
N TYR A 242 -17.40 -13.29 -3.42
CA TYR A 242 -17.37 -14.42 -2.49
C TYR A 242 -16.40 -14.21 -1.31
N LEU A 243 -15.19 -13.72 -1.56
CA LEU A 243 -14.20 -13.46 -0.51
C LEU A 243 -14.66 -12.34 0.43
N VAL A 244 -15.22 -11.26 -0.11
CA VAL A 244 -15.78 -10.17 0.71
C VAL A 244 -16.94 -10.67 1.53
N PHE A 245 -17.85 -11.47 0.96
CA PHE A 245 -18.90 -12.16 1.72
C PHE A 245 -18.30 -12.90 2.91
N ARG A 246 -17.27 -13.75 2.71
CA ARG A 246 -16.61 -14.51 3.79
C ARG A 246 -15.98 -13.60 4.86
N ILE A 247 -15.17 -12.61 4.46
CA ILE A 247 -14.55 -11.64 5.39
C ILE A 247 -15.63 -10.91 6.20
N ARG A 248 -16.71 -10.47 5.54
CA ARG A 248 -17.79 -9.74 6.19
C ARG A 248 -18.56 -10.59 7.19
N HIS A 249 -18.45 -11.92 7.22
CA HIS A 249 -19.05 -12.71 8.32
C HIS A 249 -18.37 -12.45 9.66
N VAL A 250 -17.12 -11.98 9.66
CA VAL A 250 -16.30 -11.84 10.88
C VAL A 250 -15.83 -10.41 11.12
N ASP A 251 -15.70 -9.60 10.08
CA ASP A 251 -15.29 -8.20 10.14
C ASP A 251 -16.13 -7.31 9.22
N LYS A 252 -16.89 -6.39 9.82
CA LYS A 252 -17.80 -5.47 9.12
C LYS A 252 -17.19 -4.11 8.78
N ARG A 253 -15.95 -3.82 9.22
CA ARG A 253 -15.41 -2.46 9.25
C ARG A 253 -14.20 -2.27 8.34
N LYS A 254 -13.23 -3.17 8.40
CA LYS A 254 -11.93 -3.01 7.74
C LYS A 254 -12.07 -2.88 6.22
N PHE A 255 -11.17 -2.14 5.60
CA PHE A 255 -11.19 -1.95 4.16
C PHE A 255 -10.94 -3.26 3.41
N ILE A 256 -11.59 -3.41 2.26
CA ILE A 256 -11.21 -4.37 1.22
C ILE A 256 -10.40 -3.61 0.19
N PHE A 257 -9.12 -3.96 0.09
CA PHE A 257 -8.27 -3.55 -1.02
C PHE A 257 -8.43 -4.59 -2.14
N PHE A 258 -8.71 -4.14 -3.35
CA PHE A 258 -8.93 -5.03 -4.48
C PHE A 258 -8.26 -4.50 -5.74
N GLU A 259 -7.52 -5.39 -6.41
CA GLU A 259 -6.81 -5.12 -7.64
C GLU A 259 -7.55 -5.66 -8.86
N GLY A 260 -7.45 -4.97 -10.00
CA GLY A 260 -7.70 -5.58 -11.31
C GLY A 260 -6.48 -6.38 -11.78
N VAL A 261 -6.56 -6.99 -12.97
CA VAL A 261 -5.34 -7.56 -13.59
C VAL A 261 -4.28 -6.46 -13.80
N THR A 262 -3.00 -6.79 -13.70
CA THR A 262 -1.92 -5.78 -13.62
C THR A 262 -1.86 -4.80 -14.79
N TRP A 263 -2.28 -5.20 -16.00
CA TRP A 263 -2.35 -4.31 -17.16
C TRP A 263 -3.71 -3.61 -17.36
N SER A 264 -4.61 -3.66 -16.38
CA SER A 264 -5.95 -3.01 -16.39
C SER A 264 -5.95 -1.51 -16.08
N VAL A 265 -4.76 -0.93 -15.92
CA VAL A 265 -4.56 0.44 -15.42
C VAL A 265 -4.30 1.45 -16.53
N LEU A 266 -4.01 1.00 -17.76
CA LEU A 266 -3.63 1.88 -18.87
C LEU A 266 -4.83 2.30 -19.74
N ASP A 267 -4.98 3.61 -19.95
CA ASP A 267 -5.90 4.22 -20.93
C ASP A 267 -7.38 3.77 -20.78
N VAL A 268 -7.89 3.79 -19.54
CA VAL A 268 -9.28 3.41 -19.25
C VAL A 268 -10.25 4.54 -19.62
N LEU A 269 -11.08 4.27 -20.63
CA LEU A 269 -12.22 5.11 -21.00
C LEU A 269 -13.45 4.81 -20.13
N LYS A 270 -13.66 3.54 -19.76
CA LYS A 270 -14.72 3.05 -18.88
C LYS A 270 -14.19 1.89 -18.03
N PRO A 271 -14.51 1.78 -16.73
CA PRO A 271 -14.01 0.70 -15.87
C PRO A 271 -14.34 -0.70 -16.38
N THR A 272 -15.50 -0.84 -17.04
CA THR A 272 -15.97 -2.09 -17.64
C THR A 272 -15.58 -2.23 -19.12
N GLY A 273 -14.81 -1.28 -19.65
CA GLY A 273 -14.34 -1.29 -21.04
C GLY A 273 -13.19 -2.26 -21.25
N TYR A 274 -12.75 -2.40 -22.51
CA TYR A 274 -11.66 -3.33 -22.88
C TYR A 274 -10.39 -3.14 -22.05
N SER A 275 -9.98 -1.89 -21.80
CA SER A 275 -8.79 -1.55 -21.01
C SER A 275 -9.02 -1.46 -19.51
N GLY A 276 -10.27 -1.45 -19.04
CA GLY A 276 -10.60 -1.25 -17.62
C GLY A 276 -10.52 -2.53 -16.79
N PRO A 277 -10.57 -2.43 -15.45
CA PRO A 277 -10.45 -3.57 -14.55
C PRO A 277 -11.67 -4.49 -14.53
N GLY A 278 -12.74 -4.19 -15.26
CA GLY A 278 -13.89 -5.09 -15.44
C GLY A 278 -14.95 -5.02 -14.33
N PHE A 279 -14.73 -4.21 -13.29
CA PHE A 279 -15.67 -4.01 -12.20
C PHE A 279 -16.76 -3.00 -12.54
N THR A 280 -18.03 -3.37 -12.34
CA THR A 280 -19.20 -2.48 -12.41
C THR A 280 -19.56 -1.86 -11.05
N ARG A 281 -19.10 -2.48 -9.97
CA ARG A 281 -19.30 -2.14 -8.56
C ARG A 281 -18.06 -2.60 -7.79
N VAL A 282 -17.89 -2.14 -6.56
CA VAL A 282 -16.90 -2.75 -5.67
C VAL A 282 -17.30 -4.18 -5.31
N PRO A 283 -16.34 -5.09 -5.04
CA PRO A 283 -16.65 -6.42 -4.54
C PRO A 283 -17.49 -6.38 -3.25
N GLY A 284 -18.49 -7.26 -3.15
CA GLY A 284 -19.43 -7.35 -2.03
C GLY A 284 -20.64 -6.41 -2.13
N ALA A 285 -20.67 -5.48 -3.08
CA ALA A 285 -21.77 -4.53 -3.20
C ALA A 285 -23.10 -5.12 -3.75
N GLU A 286 -23.10 -6.39 -4.17
CA GLU A 286 -24.35 -7.13 -4.41
C GLU A 286 -25.08 -7.46 -3.10
N ASP A 287 -24.33 -7.78 -2.04
CA ASP A 287 -24.89 -8.13 -0.73
C ASP A 287 -25.07 -6.90 0.18
N ASP A 288 -24.14 -5.94 0.11
CA ASP A 288 -24.22 -4.67 0.86
C ASP A 288 -23.95 -3.47 -0.06
N PRO A 289 -25.01 -2.73 -0.47
CA PRO A 289 -24.86 -1.55 -1.33
C PRO A 289 -23.94 -0.44 -0.79
N GLU A 290 -23.64 -0.42 0.52
CA GLU A 290 -22.74 0.56 1.15
C GLU A 290 -21.28 0.06 1.26
N GLU A 291 -20.96 -1.12 0.72
CA GLU A 291 -19.60 -1.70 0.73
C GLU A 291 -18.56 -0.76 0.09
N TYR A 292 -18.97 0.16 -0.79
CA TYR A 292 -18.09 1.16 -1.39
C TYR A 292 -17.42 2.07 -0.35
N ARG A 293 -18.06 2.32 0.80
CA ARG A 293 -17.50 3.12 1.92
C ARG A 293 -16.35 2.44 2.64
N ARG A 294 -16.11 1.16 2.35
CA ARG A 294 -15.04 0.36 2.93
C ARG A 294 -14.30 -0.48 1.88
N SER A 295 -14.28 0.03 0.65
CA SER A 295 -13.60 -0.58 -0.48
C SER A 295 -12.57 0.38 -1.06
N VAL A 296 -11.37 -0.13 -1.34
CA VAL A 296 -10.25 0.63 -1.87
C VAL A 296 -9.77 -0.05 -3.13
N PHE A 297 -9.82 0.67 -4.26
CA PHE A 297 -9.20 0.17 -5.48
C PHE A 297 -7.69 0.35 -5.35
N SER A 298 -6.97 -0.76 -5.23
CA SER A 298 -5.51 -0.79 -5.22
C SER A 298 -4.97 -1.06 -6.62
N TYR A 299 -3.78 -0.53 -6.90
CA TYR A 299 -3.15 -0.67 -8.21
C TYR A 299 -1.64 -0.50 -8.12
N HIS A 300 -0.94 -1.06 -9.10
CA HIS A 300 0.52 -0.99 -9.21
C HIS A 300 0.96 -0.13 -10.39
N TYR A 301 2.07 0.59 -10.24
CA TYR A 301 2.73 1.31 -11.33
C TYR A 301 4.13 0.76 -11.59
N TYR A 302 4.36 0.31 -12.83
CA TYR A 302 5.68 -0.03 -13.33
C TYR A 302 5.83 0.46 -14.77
N CYS A 303 6.86 1.26 -15.07
CA CYS A 303 7.07 1.64 -16.46
C CYS A 303 7.62 0.47 -17.29
N PRO A 304 6.93 0.03 -18.35
CA PRO A 304 7.38 -1.12 -19.16
C PRO A 304 8.70 -0.86 -19.90
N PHE A 305 9.06 0.40 -20.15
CA PHE A 305 10.28 0.77 -20.87
C PHE A 305 11.57 0.62 -20.03
N ILE A 306 11.46 0.31 -18.74
CA ILE A 306 12.61 0.13 -17.84
C ILE A 306 12.74 -1.29 -17.28
N GLN A 307 11.80 -2.19 -17.58
CA GLN A 307 11.75 -3.52 -16.96
C GLN A 307 12.95 -4.43 -17.31
N PHE A 308 13.56 -4.22 -18.48
CA PHE A 308 14.66 -5.05 -18.99
C PHE A 308 15.92 -4.24 -19.29
N VAL A 309 16.14 -3.13 -18.57
CA VAL A 309 17.32 -2.27 -18.76
C VAL A 309 18.13 -2.17 -17.49
N ASN A 310 19.42 -1.88 -17.61
CA ASN A 310 20.26 -1.54 -16.46
C ASN A 310 19.84 -0.15 -15.94
N THR A 311 19.20 -0.12 -14.78
CA THR A 311 18.62 1.10 -14.20
C THR A 311 19.64 2.07 -13.59
N SER A 312 20.89 1.64 -13.38
CA SER A 312 21.99 2.53 -12.97
C SER A 312 22.51 3.40 -14.12
N GLN A 313 22.10 3.13 -15.37
CA GLN A 313 22.51 3.91 -16.53
C GLN A 313 21.71 5.23 -16.64
N PRO A 314 22.24 6.23 -17.39
CA PRO A 314 21.52 7.47 -17.62
C PRO A 314 20.14 7.26 -18.25
N TYR A 315 19.15 8.02 -17.78
CA TYR A 315 17.79 7.90 -18.28
C TYR A 315 17.62 8.58 -19.64
N SER A 316 17.56 7.79 -20.72
CA SER A 316 17.43 8.35 -22.07
C SER A 316 16.16 9.20 -22.23
N ALA A 317 16.28 10.33 -22.94
CA ALA A 317 15.21 11.29 -23.11
C ALA A 317 13.92 10.67 -23.69
N PHE A 318 14.06 9.71 -24.62
CA PHE A 318 12.94 8.97 -25.17
C PHE A 318 12.21 8.15 -24.10
N ARG A 319 12.92 7.28 -23.36
CA ARG A 319 12.29 6.43 -22.33
C ARG A 319 11.66 7.26 -21.22
N ARG A 320 12.38 8.26 -20.73
CA ARG A 320 11.87 9.21 -19.70
C ARG A 320 10.61 9.93 -20.17
N THR A 321 10.57 10.36 -21.43
CA THR A 321 9.37 10.99 -21.99
C THR A 321 8.20 10.01 -22.07
N MET A 322 8.43 8.77 -22.53
CA MET A 322 7.40 7.74 -22.59
C MET A 322 6.84 7.42 -21.21
N CYS A 323 7.68 7.20 -20.20
CA CYS A 323 7.24 6.90 -18.83
C CYS A 323 6.53 8.12 -18.21
N ASN A 324 7.21 9.26 -18.09
CA ASN A 324 6.77 10.38 -17.26
C ASN A 324 5.68 11.24 -17.92
N LYS A 325 5.71 11.40 -19.25
CA LYS A 325 4.80 12.32 -19.95
C LYS A 325 3.64 11.62 -20.64
N ILE A 326 3.70 10.30 -20.82
CA ILE A 326 2.67 9.55 -21.55
C ILE A 326 2.04 8.46 -20.68
N ILE A 327 2.81 7.47 -20.24
CA ILE A 327 2.27 6.28 -19.56
C ILE A 327 1.74 6.66 -18.18
N MET A 328 2.58 7.27 -17.35
CA MET A 328 2.26 7.58 -15.96
C MET A 328 1.05 8.53 -15.84
N PRO A 329 0.95 9.67 -16.56
CA PRO A 329 -0.21 10.54 -16.44
C PRO A 329 -1.50 9.87 -16.93
N LYS A 330 -1.44 9.05 -17.99
CA LYS A 330 -2.59 8.28 -18.48
C LYS A 330 -3.05 7.27 -17.45
N MET A 331 -2.10 6.55 -16.84
CA MET A 331 -2.41 5.54 -15.85
C MET A 331 -3.05 6.14 -14.59
N PHE A 332 -2.45 7.19 -14.04
CA PHE A 332 -3.04 7.89 -12.89
C PHE A 332 -4.42 8.48 -13.19
N SER A 333 -4.63 9.05 -14.39
CA SER A 333 -5.95 9.55 -14.82
C SER A 333 -6.97 8.41 -14.93
N SER A 334 -6.54 7.27 -15.45
CA SER A 334 -7.31 6.05 -15.62
C SER A 334 -7.80 5.48 -14.28
N VAL A 335 -6.89 5.23 -13.34
CA VAL A 335 -7.25 4.68 -12.02
C VAL A 335 -8.11 5.64 -11.20
N LYS A 336 -7.90 6.96 -11.34
CA LYS A 336 -8.79 7.97 -10.72
C LYS A 336 -10.21 7.90 -11.27
N LYS A 337 -10.39 7.68 -12.58
CA LYS A 337 -11.72 7.48 -13.19
C LYS A 337 -12.38 6.19 -12.70
N VAL A 338 -11.60 5.12 -12.56
CA VAL A 338 -12.07 3.84 -12.01
C VAL A 338 -12.58 4.05 -10.58
N ALA A 339 -11.74 4.55 -9.67
CA ALA A 339 -12.13 4.75 -8.27
C ALA A 339 -13.35 5.67 -8.14
N LYS A 340 -13.39 6.78 -8.91
CA LYS A 340 -14.57 7.67 -8.93
C LYS A 340 -15.84 6.93 -9.38
N SER A 341 -15.76 6.09 -10.41
CA SER A 341 -16.91 5.33 -10.90
C SER A 341 -17.39 4.28 -9.90
N LEU A 342 -16.46 3.69 -9.13
CA LEU A 342 -16.76 2.70 -8.10
C LEU A 342 -17.10 3.33 -6.74
N LYS A 343 -16.90 4.64 -6.59
CA LYS A 343 -16.97 5.38 -5.31
C LYS A 343 -16.05 4.80 -4.23
N SER A 344 -14.95 4.19 -4.65
CA SER A 344 -13.99 3.54 -3.75
C SER A 344 -12.86 4.49 -3.38
N GLY A 345 -12.16 4.17 -2.29
CA GLY A 345 -10.82 4.71 -2.05
C GLY A 345 -9.86 4.33 -3.18
N LEU A 346 -8.68 4.93 -3.20
CA LEU A 346 -7.65 4.70 -4.21
C LEU A 346 -6.27 4.70 -3.56
N PHE A 347 -5.47 3.66 -3.83
CA PHE A 347 -4.16 3.48 -3.21
C PHE A 347 -3.15 2.89 -4.20
N LEU A 348 -1.97 3.50 -4.35
CA LEU A 348 -0.86 2.95 -5.14
C LEU A 348 -0.09 1.94 -4.26
N THR A 349 -0.52 0.69 -4.24
CA THR A 349 0.02 -0.32 -3.32
C THR A 349 1.42 -0.79 -3.72
N GLU A 350 1.84 -0.55 -4.96
CA GLU A 350 3.17 -0.92 -5.40
C GLU A 350 3.68 -0.06 -6.56
N PHE A 351 4.96 0.30 -6.49
CA PHE A 351 5.76 0.75 -7.61
C PHE A 351 7.24 0.49 -7.31
N GLY A 352 8.07 0.39 -8.34
CA GLY A 352 9.48 0.05 -8.17
C GLY A 352 10.23 -0.11 -9.49
N ILE A 353 11.09 -1.14 -9.58
CA ILE A 353 12.16 -1.33 -10.58
C ILE A 353 13.32 -0.34 -10.40
N CYS A 354 13.02 0.86 -9.94
CA CYS A 354 13.99 1.89 -9.60
C CYS A 354 14.44 1.79 -8.13
N VAL A 355 15.74 1.99 -7.88
CA VAL A 355 16.33 2.11 -6.54
C VAL A 355 17.32 3.28 -6.55
N PRO A 356 16.95 4.48 -6.08
CA PRO A 356 17.82 5.66 -6.15
C PRO A 356 19.20 5.36 -5.58
N ASP A 357 20.22 5.66 -6.41
CA ASP A 357 21.61 5.22 -6.24
C ASP A 357 22.58 6.40 -6.04
N GLY A 358 22.03 7.61 -5.87
CA GLY A 358 22.80 8.84 -5.67
C GLY A 358 23.30 9.48 -6.96
N ASN A 359 23.11 8.82 -8.11
CA ASN A 359 23.31 9.44 -9.41
C ASN A 359 22.01 10.17 -9.82
N PRO A 360 22.00 11.52 -9.89
CA PRO A 360 20.79 12.29 -10.22
C PRO A 360 20.32 12.10 -11.67
N ASN A 361 21.12 11.43 -12.51
CA ASN A 361 20.80 11.17 -13.90
C ASN A 361 20.44 9.71 -14.19
N SER A 362 20.54 8.81 -13.22
CA SER A 362 20.21 7.39 -13.40
C SER A 362 18.71 7.18 -13.56
N ILE A 363 18.32 6.10 -14.23
CA ILE A 363 16.91 5.68 -14.30
C ILE A 363 16.39 5.41 -12.88
N ASN A 364 17.22 4.80 -12.03
CA ASN A 364 16.97 4.56 -10.62
C ASN A 364 16.46 5.80 -9.86
N THR A 365 17.19 6.90 -9.92
CA THR A 365 16.81 8.11 -9.18
C THR A 365 15.61 8.80 -9.86
N LEU A 366 15.72 9.03 -11.17
CA LEU A 366 14.75 9.84 -11.90
C LEU A 366 13.36 9.20 -12.08
N GLU A 367 13.26 7.87 -12.18
CA GLU A 367 11.95 7.21 -12.25
C GLU A 367 11.23 7.26 -10.90
N CYS A 368 11.91 6.87 -9.82
CA CYS A 368 11.30 6.83 -8.49
C CYS A 368 10.82 8.22 -8.04
N GLU A 369 11.64 9.25 -8.26
CA GLU A 369 11.26 10.63 -7.98
C GLU A 369 10.07 11.06 -8.83
N ALA A 370 10.03 10.72 -10.12
CA ALA A 370 8.92 11.05 -10.99
C ALA A 370 7.61 10.37 -10.58
N VAL A 371 7.64 9.12 -10.11
CA VAL A 371 6.45 8.41 -9.64
C VAL A 371 5.89 9.07 -8.37
N MET A 372 6.77 9.38 -7.40
CA MET A 372 6.37 10.04 -6.16
C MET A 372 5.86 11.46 -6.41
N GLU A 373 6.51 12.25 -7.28
CA GLU A 373 5.99 13.54 -7.72
C GLU A 373 4.62 13.39 -8.41
N GLY A 374 4.47 12.36 -9.25
CA GLY A 374 3.22 12.03 -9.92
C GLY A 374 2.09 11.69 -8.94
N ALA A 375 2.40 11.03 -7.83
CA ALA A 375 1.47 10.73 -6.75
C ALA A 375 1.15 11.98 -5.90
N ASP A 376 2.17 12.78 -5.54
CA ASP A 376 2.05 14.01 -4.75
C ASP A 376 1.08 15.00 -5.42
N VAL A 377 1.28 15.30 -6.72
CA VAL A 377 0.41 16.24 -7.47
C VAL A 377 -1.02 15.73 -7.66
N ARG A 378 -1.28 14.46 -7.32
CA ARG A 378 -2.59 13.82 -7.36
C ARG A 378 -3.12 13.47 -5.97
N LEU A 379 -2.37 13.81 -4.92
CA LEU A 379 -2.69 13.57 -3.52
C LEU A 379 -2.94 12.08 -3.24
N GLN A 380 -2.12 11.21 -3.83
CA GLN A 380 -2.28 9.76 -3.73
C GLN A 380 -1.32 9.15 -2.73
N SER A 381 -1.88 8.28 -1.87
CA SER A 381 -1.11 7.44 -0.97
C SER A 381 -0.40 6.31 -1.73
N TRP A 382 0.77 5.90 -1.23
CA TRP A 382 1.59 4.90 -1.88
C TRP A 382 2.43 4.03 -0.93
N THR A 383 2.76 2.82 -1.39
CA THR A 383 3.77 1.94 -0.79
C THR A 383 4.78 1.50 -1.84
N TYR A 384 6.07 1.71 -1.55
CA TYR A 384 7.17 1.39 -2.47
C TYR A 384 7.63 -0.07 -2.37
N TRP A 385 8.03 -0.67 -3.48
CA TRP A 385 8.63 -2.01 -3.54
C TRP A 385 10.17 -1.94 -3.58
N ASN A 386 10.90 -2.27 -2.50
CA ASN A 386 10.43 -2.73 -1.19
C ASN A 386 11.35 -2.32 -0.02
N GLY A 387 10.89 -2.52 1.23
CA GLY A 387 11.55 -2.08 2.46
C GLY A 387 13.04 -2.44 2.62
N PRO A 388 13.47 -3.68 2.33
CA PRO A 388 14.88 -4.05 2.44
C PRO A 388 15.85 -3.21 1.59
N GLN A 389 15.38 -2.60 0.50
CA GLN A 389 16.23 -1.79 -0.38
C GLN A 389 16.74 -0.49 0.26
N PHE A 390 16.18 -0.07 1.39
CA PHE A 390 16.66 1.09 2.14
C PHE A 390 17.91 0.80 2.99
N PHE A 391 18.37 -0.45 3.04
CA PHE A 391 19.46 -0.87 3.90
C PHE A 391 20.58 -1.56 3.12
N ASP A 392 21.83 -1.41 3.58
CA ASP A 392 22.95 -2.22 3.12
C ASP A 392 22.97 -3.62 3.80
N GLU A 393 23.97 -4.43 3.46
CA GLU A 393 24.09 -5.81 3.98
C GLU A 393 24.33 -5.81 5.50
N GLU A 394 24.94 -4.75 6.02
CA GLU A 394 25.17 -4.51 7.45
C GLU A 394 23.95 -3.92 8.18
N GLY A 395 22.86 -3.62 7.44
CA GLY A 395 21.64 -3.04 8.00
C GLY A 395 21.75 -1.55 8.34
N ASN A 396 22.65 -0.82 7.69
CA ASN A 396 22.73 0.63 7.75
C ASN A 396 21.90 1.28 6.63
N PRO A 397 21.34 2.49 6.86
CA PRO A 397 20.59 3.22 5.84
C PRO A 397 21.40 3.53 4.58
N ARG A 398 20.80 3.26 3.41
CA ARG A 398 21.27 3.77 2.12
C ARG A 398 20.74 5.20 1.93
N ASN A 399 21.49 6.19 2.44
CA ASN A 399 21.06 7.59 2.43
C ASN A 399 20.64 8.10 1.04
N ALA A 400 21.31 7.67 -0.03
CA ALA A 400 20.94 8.04 -1.40
C ALA A 400 19.52 7.57 -1.77
N THR A 401 19.15 6.34 -1.38
CA THR A 401 17.82 5.78 -1.54
C THR A 401 16.83 6.53 -0.66
N VAL A 402 17.12 6.64 0.64
CA VAL A 402 16.24 7.31 1.61
C VAL A 402 15.92 8.75 1.21
N LYS A 403 16.90 9.50 0.66
CA LYS A 403 16.72 10.91 0.29
C LYS A 403 15.55 11.14 -0.66
N SER A 404 15.35 10.29 -1.65
CA SER A 404 14.25 10.47 -2.63
C SER A 404 12.87 10.17 -2.03
N PHE A 405 12.78 9.23 -1.07
CA PHE A 405 11.52 8.77 -0.46
C PHE A 405 11.11 9.51 0.82
N SER A 406 12.08 10.08 1.55
CA SER A 406 11.81 10.89 2.74
C SER A 406 11.44 12.31 2.30
N ARG A 407 10.13 12.58 2.21
CA ARG A 407 9.56 13.78 1.56
C ARG A 407 8.70 14.57 2.54
N VAL A 408 8.56 15.89 2.36
CA VAL A 408 7.55 16.66 3.09
C VAL A 408 6.16 16.31 2.59
N TYR A 409 5.25 15.95 3.50
CA TYR A 409 3.84 15.73 3.19
C TYR A 409 2.96 15.82 4.44
N PRO A 410 1.64 16.09 4.31
CA PRO A 410 0.72 16.07 5.45
C PRO A 410 0.47 14.64 5.93
N LEU A 411 0.78 14.31 7.18
CA LEU A 411 0.34 13.04 7.78
C LEU A 411 -1.17 13.04 8.03
N SER A 412 -1.70 14.19 8.46
CA SER A 412 -3.13 14.38 8.67
C SER A 412 -3.54 15.83 8.52
N MET A 413 -4.80 16.09 8.17
CA MET A 413 -5.35 17.44 8.10
C MET A 413 -6.88 17.46 8.20
N VAL A 414 -7.43 18.60 8.61
CA VAL A 414 -8.87 18.85 8.65
C VAL A 414 -9.20 19.85 7.53
N GLY A 415 -9.75 19.36 6.43
CA GLY A 415 -10.06 20.19 5.26
C GLY A 415 -10.12 19.37 3.97
N ILE A 416 -10.02 20.06 2.83
CA ILE A 416 -10.00 19.45 1.49
C ILE A 416 -8.62 19.68 0.88
N PRO A 417 -7.84 18.63 0.55
CA PRO A 417 -6.49 18.82 0.07
C PRO A 417 -6.55 19.33 -1.38
N ILE A 418 -5.74 20.34 -1.69
CA ILE A 418 -5.74 20.99 -3.00
C ILE A 418 -4.48 20.63 -3.76
N TYR A 419 -3.33 20.70 -3.10
CA TYR A 419 -2.04 20.62 -3.76
C TYR A 419 -0.96 20.11 -2.81
N LEU A 420 -0.09 19.25 -3.31
CA LEU A 420 1.14 18.83 -2.64
C LEU A 420 2.26 18.81 -3.68
N PHE A 421 3.41 19.31 -3.27
CA PHE A 421 4.63 19.31 -4.06
C PHE A 421 5.87 19.28 -3.16
N PHE A 422 6.87 18.51 -3.57
CA PHE A 422 8.17 18.43 -2.91
C PHE A 422 9.28 18.22 -3.93
N ARG A 423 10.35 19.02 -3.85
CA ARG A 423 11.58 18.88 -4.65
C ARG A 423 12.67 18.22 -3.82
N VAL A 424 13.15 17.08 -4.30
CA VAL A 424 14.25 16.34 -3.65
C VAL A 424 15.57 17.10 -3.76
N GLU A 425 15.77 17.88 -4.82
CA GLU A 425 17.07 18.52 -5.07
C GLU A 425 17.42 19.60 -4.05
N ASN A 426 16.41 20.34 -3.55
CA ASN A 426 16.63 21.47 -2.66
C ASN A 426 15.70 21.50 -1.42
N GLY A 427 14.93 20.44 -1.20
CA GLY A 427 14.00 20.33 -0.06
C GLY A 427 12.84 21.33 -0.10
N SER A 428 12.60 22.04 -1.21
CA SER A 428 11.46 22.97 -1.28
C SER A 428 10.14 22.21 -1.34
N ALA A 429 9.19 22.59 -0.49
CA ALA A 429 7.87 21.98 -0.44
C ALA A 429 6.76 23.04 -0.44
N LEU A 430 5.60 22.66 -1.00
CA LEU A 430 4.36 23.43 -0.89
C LEU A 430 3.20 22.47 -0.64
N TYR A 431 2.46 22.71 0.43
CA TYR A 431 1.20 22.03 0.69
C TYR A 431 0.07 23.04 0.81
N ALA A 432 -1.08 22.75 0.21
CA ALA A 432 -2.27 23.59 0.29
C ALA A 432 -3.55 22.77 0.50
N PHE A 433 -4.45 23.28 1.35
CA PHE A 433 -5.77 22.71 1.57
C PHE A 433 -6.82 23.81 1.82
N SER A 434 -8.07 23.50 1.51
CA SER A 434 -9.22 24.36 1.80
C SER A 434 -9.81 24.01 3.16
N SER A 435 -10.09 25.03 3.98
CA SER A 435 -10.79 24.86 5.25
C SER A 435 -12.27 24.49 5.06
N THR A 436 -12.80 23.72 6.00
CA THR A 436 -14.21 23.34 6.12
C THR A 436 -14.75 23.81 7.48
N ASN A 437 -16.05 23.60 7.72
CA ASN A 437 -16.64 23.83 9.05
C ASN A 437 -15.91 23.05 10.15
N LEU A 438 -15.47 21.82 9.88
CA LEU A 438 -14.69 21.03 10.83
C LEU A 438 -13.33 21.67 11.12
N THR A 439 -12.69 22.29 10.13
CA THR A 439 -11.43 23.04 10.33
C THR A 439 -11.65 24.20 11.31
N SER A 440 -12.76 24.93 11.14
CA SER A 440 -13.14 26.02 12.04
C SER A 440 -13.38 25.52 13.47
N ASP A 441 -14.02 24.36 13.63
CA ASP A 441 -14.26 23.74 14.94
C ASP A 441 -12.96 23.30 15.62
N PHE A 442 -12.01 22.75 14.87
CA PHE A 442 -10.68 22.41 15.40
C PHE A 442 -9.93 23.66 15.84
N ALA A 443 -9.93 24.71 15.03
CA ALA A 443 -9.30 25.99 15.35
C ALA A 443 -9.86 26.62 16.64
N LYS A 444 -11.20 26.70 16.78
CA LYS A 444 -11.86 27.22 17.99
C LYS A 444 -11.53 26.43 19.26
N LYS A 445 -11.25 25.13 19.11
CA LYS A 445 -10.85 24.23 20.22
C LYS A 445 -9.35 24.25 20.49
N GLY A 446 -8.56 25.06 19.77
CA GLY A 446 -7.10 25.09 19.88
C GLY A 446 -6.45 23.77 19.48
N LYS A 447 -7.10 22.97 18.62
CA LYS A 447 -6.55 21.70 18.12
C LYS A 447 -5.76 21.93 16.82
N PRO A 448 -4.75 21.07 16.53
CA PRO A 448 -4.06 21.11 15.25
C PRO A 448 -5.02 20.89 14.07
N ILE A 449 -5.00 21.78 13.09
CA ILE A 449 -5.78 21.65 11.85
C ILE A 449 -5.03 20.86 10.77
N ALA A 450 -3.71 20.74 10.87
CA ALA A 450 -2.89 19.87 10.03
C ALA A 450 -1.61 19.47 10.77
N SER A 451 -1.06 18.31 10.40
CA SER A 451 0.22 17.81 10.86
C SER A 451 1.07 17.43 9.65
N ILE A 452 2.16 18.16 9.42
CA ILE A 452 3.02 18.06 8.23
C ILE A 452 4.37 17.49 8.64
N PHE A 453 4.79 16.40 8.00
CA PHE A 453 6.09 15.77 8.26
C PHE A 453 7.23 16.49 7.54
N LEU A 454 8.40 16.58 8.19
CA LEU A 454 9.63 17.17 7.68
C LEU A 454 10.80 16.17 7.76
N PRO A 455 11.43 15.83 6.63
CA PRO A 455 12.60 14.96 6.60
C PRO A 455 13.91 15.70 6.96
N ILE A 456 14.05 16.06 8.24
CA ILE A 456 15.11 16.97 8.74
C ILE A 456 16.52 16.53 8.35
N GLU A 457 16.94 15.30 8.66
CA GLU A 457 18.34 14.91 8.43
C GLU A 457 18.69 14.79 6.95
N MET A 458 17.70 14.54 6.08
CA MET A 458 17.92 14.31 4.65
C MET A 458 17.88 15.60 3.83
N HIS A 459 17.05 16.56 4.22
CA HIS A 459 16.75 17.74 3.41
C HIS A 459 16.94 19.08 4.12
N TYR A 460 17.02 19.10 5.45
CA TYR A 460 17.15 20.31 6.25
C TYR A 460 18.27 20.24 7.30
N PRO A 461 19.48 19.74 6.97
CA PRO A 461 20.57 19.59 7.96
C PRO A 461 21.09 20.93 8.52
N HIS A 462 20.81 22.03 7.83
CA HIS A 462 21.16 23.40 8.24
C HIS A 462 19.96 24.21 8.71
N GLY A 463 18.81 23.55 8.89
CA GLY A 463 17.55 24.18 9.26
C GLY A 463 16.62 24.44 8.07
N TYR A 464 15.44 24.96 8.39
CA TYR A 464 14.37 25.24 7.44
C TYR A 464 13.66 26.55 7.80
N ARG A 465 12.98 27.13 6.81
CA ARG A 465 12.05 28.25 6.97
C ARG A 465 10.67 27.84 6.48
N ILE A 466 9.65 28.20 7.26
CA ILE A 466 8.24 27.96 6.93
C ILE A 466 7.55 29.29 6.70
N GLU A 467 6.80 29.38 5.60
CA GLU A 467 5.91 30.49 5.30
C GLU A 467 4.48 29.97 5.19
N ILE A 468 3.54 30.65 5.86
CA ILE A 468 2.15 30.23 5.93
C ILE A 468 1.25 31.39 5.50
N ASP A 469 0.27 31.06 4.66
CA ASP A 469 -0.81 31.96 4.26
C ASP A 469 -2.16 31.27 4.51
N PRO A 470 -3.16 31.92 5.14
CA PRO A 470 -3.12 33.28 5.66
C PRO A 470 -2.29 33.42 6.95
N LYS A 471 -1.80 34.64 7.22
CA LYS A 471 -1.00 34.97 8.43
C LYS A 471 -1.70 34.69 9.77
N SER A 472 -3.01 34.49 9.76
CA SER A 472 -3.78 34.08 10.92
C SER A 472 -3.53 32.62 11.34
N ILE A 473 -2.96 31.81 10.44
CA ILE A 473 -2.52 30.45 10.74
C ILE A 473 -1.08 30.53 11.27
N PHE A 474 -0.85 29.82 12.37
CA PHE A 474 0.47 29.69 12.98
C PHE A 474 0.81 28.21 13.15
N TYR A 475 2.07 27.92 13.47
CA TYR A 475 2.53 26.56 13.63
C TYR A 475 3.35 26.36 14.89
N ASN A 476 3.38 25.13 15.37
CA ASN A 476 4.30 24.66 16.40
C ASN A 476 5.00 23.39 15.91
N VAL A 477 6.22 23.15 16.39
CA VAL A 477 6.85 21.82 16.30
C VAL A 477 6.19 20.92 17.34
N ALA A 478 5.77 19.72 16.95
CA ALA A 478 5.14 18.79 17.87
C ALA A 478 6.12 18.39 18.99
N LYS A 479 5.63 18.36 20.22
CA LYS A 479 6.49 18.11 21.41
C LYS A 479 7.14 16.74 21.41
N GLU A 480 6.46 15.74 20.84
CA GLU A 480 6.87 14.33 20.87
C GLU A 480 7.55 13.89 19.56
N ASN A 481 7.59 14.77 18.55
CA ASN A 481 8.17 14.48 17.25
C ASN A 481 8.63 15.78 16.57
N ASP A 482 9.94 16.04 16.62
CA ASP A 482 10.57 17.21 16.01
C ASP A 482 10.46 17.24 14.48
N HIS A 483 10.14 16.10 13.85
CA HIS A 483 9.82 16.00 12.43
C HIS A 483 8.40 16.44 12.07
N LEU A 484 7.56 16.83 13.03
CA LEU A 484 6.15 17.15 12.78
C LEU A 484 5.87 18.64 13.07
N ILE A 485 5.43 19.36 12.03
CA ILE A 485 4.85 20.70 12.19
C ILE A 485 3.34 20.56 12.32
N GLU A 486 2.79 21.12 13.39
CA GLU A 486 1.35 21.21 13.63
C GLU A 486 0.85 22.63 13.33
N LEU A 487 -0.11 22.74 12.43
CA LEU A 487 -0.75 24.01 12.08
C LEU A 487 -1.95 24.27 12.99
N PHE A 488 -2.16 25.52 13.39
CA PHE A 488 -3.26 25.97 14.23
C PHE A 488 -3.95 27.19 13.63
N GLY A 489 -5.27 27.21 13.75
CA GLY A 489 -6.09 28.37 13.38
C GLY A 489 -6.35 29.32 14.56
N PRO A 490 -6.93 30.50 14.28
CA PRO A 490 -7.32 31.43 15.32
C PRO A 490 -8.56 30.93 16.08
N LEU A 491 -8.69 31.32 17.35
CA LEU A 491 -9.71 30.80 18.28
C LEU A 491 -11.13 31.30 17.99
N ASP A 492 -11.29 32.36 17.21
CA ASP A 492 -12.56 32.83 16.67
C ASP A 492 -13.03 32.02 15.45
N GLY A 493 -12.15 31.18 14.90
CA GLY A 493 -12.43 30.22 13.84
C GLY A 493 -11.91 30.65 12.48
N ILE A 494 -12.01 29.74 11.52
CA ILE A 494 -11.61 29.95 10.13
C ILE A 494 -12.88 29.99 9.27
N ILE A 495 -12.92 30.91 8.30
CA ILE A 495 -14.00 31.00 7.32
C ILE A 495 -13.90 29.80 6.38
N GLU A 496 -14.99 29.05 6.21
CA GLU A 496 -15.05 27.91 5.28
C GLU A 496 -14.63 28.33 3.86
N GLY A 497 -13.83 27.49 3.20
CA GLY A 497 -13.29 27.79 1.88
C GLY A 497 -11.99 28.60 1.89
N THR A 498 -11.49 29.04 3.06
CA THR A 498 -10.16 29.67 3.16
C THR A 498 -9.10 28.67 2.73
N ILE A 499 -8.28 29.05 1.75
CA ILE A 499 -7.13 28.26 1.31
C ILE A 499 -5.98 28.52 2.27
N ILE A 500 -5.44 27.46 2.86
CA ILE A 500 -4.29 27.49 3.75
C ILE A 500 -3.12 26.88 2.99
N MET A 501 -2.04 27.65 2.83
CA MET A 501 -0.82 27.27 2.14
C MET A 501 0.34 27.26 3.10
N THR A 502 1.19 26.24 3.01
CA THR A 502 2.42 26.10 3.78
C THR A 502 3.58 25.83 2.82
N SER A 503 4.49 26.79 2.72
CA SER A 503 5.73 26.68 1.95
C SER A 503 6.89 26.39 2.90
N ILE A 504 7.74 25.42 2.55
CA ILE A 504 8.91 25.04 3.34
C ILE A 504 10.16 25.15 2.46
N HIS A 505 11.20 25.78 2.99
CA HIS A 505 12.47 26.01 2.30
C HIS A 505 13.64 25.57 3.19
N ALA A 506 14.66 24.94 2.61
CA ALA A 506 15.94 24.72 3.29
C ALA A 506 16.71 26.04 3.47
N LEU A 507 17.47 26.16 4.55
CA LEU A 507 18.34 27.32 4.86
C LEU A 507 19.74 27.20 4.28
#